data_AF-A0A3N4ZCF6-F1
#
_entry.id   AF-A0A3N4ZCF6-F1
#
_cell.length_a   1.000
_cell.length_b   1.000
_cell.length_c   1.000
_cell.angle_alpha   90.00
_cell.angle_beta   90.00
_cell.angle_gamma   90.00
#
_symmetry.space_group_name_H-M   'P 1'
#
loop_
_entity.id
_entity.type
_entity.pdbx_description
1 polymer ?
#
loop_
_entity_poly.entity_id
_entity_poly.type
_entity_poly.pdbx_seq_one_letter_code
_entity_poly.pdbx_strand_id
1 'polypeptide(L)'
;MHDVTPGDSAHSSHTFTAAEFEAFAAVTGDHNPIHHDTAHAAETEFETPIVPLVMTLGPVSALIGMVLPGPGAVILGTEFRPVRAVAFDRPVHYSLRVLSVSPATGVFTSRVLAYQDREVVLDGEVRTTVRAPRPRPDETTGGRLVPAGAPRTAVVTGAAGDIGSAVARALAGRGWDLALVHRGGAGEVVADCERAGVTVHSVTADLADPAAREAAAAKLAALEPALVVHAAAAPLAAGYREHLDVGYAALRDLADAVLDGMLLRQRGCFVLIGSEAVRYHPRGWSDYVAGKAAAESVLHGIDRHHGAHGIRSVVVEPGYVQGRYSAGVRPAGLGLLPEEVADLVAAEAEDTGAPARRLWLTPDGTARFALDGGREDAPDAPRSAGAAPAGAPQPPSVPGPAAAPGGVADRVEAAVRRVLGPAADVRGGGVGLTPGWDSLAQLQIVLAVEEEFGVRLPAASLTGAGRFDQLCRTVEQRAAA
;
A
#
# COMPACT_ATOMS: atom_id res chain seq x y z
N MET A 1 -13.99 32.40 12.45
CA MET A 1 -12.92 32.04 13.41
C MET A 1 -12.91 30.53 13.43
N HIS A 2 -11.85 29.88 12.95
CA HIS A 2 -11.87 28.43 12.73
C HIS A 2 -11.88 27.72 14.08
N ASP A 3 -12.94 26.97 14.38
CA ASP A 3 -12.86 25.98 15.44
C ASP A 3 -11.88 24.91 14.96
N VAL A 4 -10.85 24.64 15.77
CA VAL A 4 -9.87 23.60 15.46
C VAL A 4 -10.58 22.26 15.53
N THR A 5 -10.50 21.47 14.46
CA THR A 5 -11.15 20.18 14.31
C THR A 5 -10.13 19.06 14.16
N PRO A 6 -10.45 17.82 14.58
CA PRO A 6 -9.64 16.66 14.25
C PRO A 6 -9.41 16.54 12.73
N GLY A 7 -8.17 16.32 12.34
CA GLY A 7 -7.74 16.27 10.94
C GLY A 7 -7.18 17.60 10.39
N ASP A 8 -7.40 18.73 11.06
CA ASP A 8 -6.73 19.98 10.71
C ASP A 8 -5.22 19.79 10.82
N SER A 9 -4.47 20.36 9.87
CA SER A 9 -3.02 20.26 9.84
C SER A 9 -2.36 21.61 9.58
N ALA A 10 -1.16 21.78 10.10
CA ALA A 10 -0.32 22.95 9.88
C ALA A 10 1.08 22.52 9.49
N HIS A 11 1.69 23.28 8.61
CA HIS A 11 2.99 22.93 8.07
C HIS A 11 3.91 24.13 7.88
N SER A 12 5.20 23.90 8.06
CA SER A 12 6.27 24.89 7.86
C SER A 12 7.53 24.19 7.34
N SER A 13 8.52 24.97 6.94
CA SER A 13 9.85 24.45 6.63
C SER A 13 10.90 25.37 7.22
N HIS A 14 12.03 24.78 7.63
CA HIS A 14 13.17 25.51 8.16
C HIS A 14 14.47 24.86 7.66
N THR A 15 15.46 25.68 7.31
CA THR A 15 16.80 25.22 6.94
C THR A 15 17.75 25.66 8.04
N PHE A 16 18.29 24.71 8.79
CA PHE A 16 19.22 24.99 9.88
C PHE A 16 20.61 25.33 9.34
N THR A 17 21.21 26.39 9.85
CA THR A 17 22.56 26.82 9.45
C THR A 17 23.55 26.76 10.60
N ALA A 18 24.85 26.76 10.29
CA ALA A 18 25.90 26.85 11.31
C ALA A 18 25.76 28.12 12.18
N ALA A 19 25.34 29.26 11.61
CA ALA A 19 25.13 30.49 12.36
C ALA A 19 23.99 30.38 13.38
N GLU A 20 22.92 29.65 13.04
CA GLU A 20 21.84 29.36 13.98
C GLU A 20 22.29 28.39 15.07
N PHE A 21 23.18 27.44 14.75
CA PHE A 21 23.79 26.58 15.75
C PHE A 21 24.64 27.39 16.74
N GLU A 22 25.45 28.34 16.28
CA GLU A 22 26.22 29.22 17.18
C GLU A 22 25.30 30.03 18.12
N ALA A 23 24.19 30.56 17.59
CA ALA A 23 23.20 31.25 18.40
C ALA A 23 22.53 30.31 19.43
N PHE A 24 22.21 29.08 19.03
CA PHE A 24 21.69 28.05 19.93
C PHE A 24 22.70 27.71 21.03
N ALA A 25 23.95 27.41 20.66
CA ALA A 25 25.03 27.06 21.57
C ALA A 25 25.31 28.19 22.57
N ALA A 26 25.28 29.45 22.13
CA ALA A 26 25.44 30.61 23.02
C ALA A 26 24.35 30.72 24.09
N VAL A 27 23.12 30.28 23.79
CA VAL A 27 21.99 30.33 24.72
C VAL A 27 21.93 29.10 25.63
N THR A 28 22.23 27.91 25.09
CA THR A 28 22.06 26.63 25.80
C THR A 28 23.33 26.15 26.49
N GLY A 29 24.50 26.62 26.05
CA GLY A 29 25.80 26.10 26.45
C GLY A 29 26.16 24.76 25.79
N ASP A 30 25.36 24.29 24.83
CA ASP A 30 25.64 23.05 24.09
C ASP A 30 26.70 23.30 23.00
N HIS A 31 27.94 23.00 23.36
CA HIS A 31 29.10 23.04 22.46
C HIS A 31 29.58 21.64 22.10
N ASN A 32 28.68 20.65 22.01
CA ASN A 32 29.09 19.30 21.61
C ASN A 32 29.72 19.33 20.21
N PRO A 33 30.97 18.82 20.04
CA PRO A 33 31.69 18.86 18.76
C PRO A 33 30.94 18.16 17.62
N ILE A 34 30.05 17.22 17.92
CA ILE A 34 29.24 16.51 16.90
C ILE A 34 28.36 17.45 16.06
N HIS A 35 28.10 18.67 16.54
CA HIS A 35 27.23 19.64 15.88
C HIS A 35 27.98 20.67 15.03
N HIS A 36 29.32 20.76 15.10
CA HIS A 36 30.06 21.81 14.40
C HIS A 36 31.48 21.43 13.97
N ASP A 37 32.15 20.52 14.66
CA ASP A 37 33.49 20.07 14.30
C ASP A 37 33.41 18.98 13.23
N THR A 38 33.80 19.34 12.01
CA THR A 38 33.81 18.41 10.87
C THR A 38 34.80 17.26 11.05
N ALA A 39 35.95 17.51 11.70
CA ALA A 39 36.95 16.46 11.93
C ALA A 39 36.42 15.46 12.96
N HIS A 40 35.81 15.95 14.04
CA HIS A 40 35.17 15.07 15.01
C HIS A 40 34.00 14.28 14.41
N ALA A 41 33.10 14.94 13.66
CA ALA A 41 31.94 14.28 13.07
C ALA A 41 32.32 13.19 12.07
N ALA A 42 33.40 13.37 11.30
CA ALA A 42 33.95 12.38 10.38
C ALA A 42 34.38 11.07 11.05
N GLU A 43 34.64 11.08 12.36
CA GLU A 43 34.98 9.90 13.17
C GLU A 43 33.74 9.19 13.75
N THR A 44 32.55 9.76 13.57
CA THR A 44 31.27 9.21 14.06
C THR A 44 30.48 8.53 12.94
N GLU A 45 29.40 7.82 13.30
CA GLU A 45 28.49 7.22 12.32
C GLU A 45 27.74 8.23 11.43
N PHE A 46 27.75 9.52 11.80
CA PHE A 46 27.09 10.58 11.03
C PHE A 46 27.96 11.15 9.91
N GLU A 47 29.28 10.98 10.01
CA GLU A 47 30.31 11.45 9.06
C GLU A 47 30.38 12.99 8.83
N THR A 48 29.35 13.73 9.24
CA THR A 48 29.19 15.17 9.06
C THR A 48 28.46 15.78 10.27
N PRO A 49 28.64 17.08 10.55
CA PRO A 49 27.92 17.73 11.65
C PRO A 49 26.40 17.63 11.50
N ILE A 50 25.72 17.33 12.61
CA ILE A 50 24.26 17.17 12.64
C ILE A 50 23.60 18.25 13.50
N VAL A 51 22.36 18.61 13.19
CA VAL A 51 21.60 19.59 13.98
C VAL A 51 21.23 18.99 15.35
N PRO A 52 21.45 19.71 16.48
CA PRO A 52 21.01 19.26 17.79
C PRO A 52 19.50 18.97 17.83
N LEU A 53 19.08 17.85 18.42
CA LEU A 53 17.66 17.47 18.48
C LEU A 53 16.78 18.57 19.09
N VAL A 54 17.22 19.22 20.16
CA VAL A 54 16.42 20.29 20.81
C VAL A 54 16.25 21.49 19.88
N MET A 55 17.27 21.80 19.07
CA MET A 55 17.21 22.86 18.06
C MET A 55 16.19 22.51 16.95
N THR A 56 16.10 21.24 16.55
CA THR A 56 15.11 20.79 15.54
C THR A 56 13.66 20.88 16.02
N LEU A 57 13.41 20.98 17.33
CA LEU A 57 12.08 21.17 17.90
C LEU A 57 11.60 22.64 17.86
N GLY A 58 12.50 23.59 17.61
CA GLY A 58 12.17 25.03 17.56
C GLY A 58 11.01 25.36 16.59
N PRO A 59 11.07 24.94 15.32
CA PRO A 59 9.98 25.15 14.36
C PRO A 59 8.65 24.51 14.75
N VAL A 60 8.66 23.41 15.53
CA VAL A 60 7.43 22.79 16.07
C VAL A 60 6.75 23.73 17.06
N SER A 61 7.52 24.37 17.94
CA SER A 61 7.02 25.39 18.87
C SER A 61 6.39 26.56 18.13
N ALA A 62 7.04 27.04 17.06
CA ALA A 62 6.51 28.12 16.23
C ALA A 62 5.20 27.72 15.53
N LEU A 63 5.11 26.52 14.96
CA LEU A 63 3.87 26.00 14.36
C LEU A 63 2.72 25.99 15.36
N ILE A 64 2.96 25.51 16.58
CA ILE A 64 1.96 25.45 17.65
C ILE A 64 1.52 26.84 18.07
N GLY A 65 2.49 27.70 18.38
CA GLY A 65 2.26 29.01 18.96
C GLY A 65 1.68 30.02 17.99
N MET A 66 1.83 29.81 16.68
CA MET A 66 1.51 30.84 15.68
C MET A 66 0.49 30.38 14.64
N VAL A 67 0.40 29.08 14.36
CA VAL A 67 -0.46 28.56 13.29
C VAL A 67 -1.59 27.69 13.84
N LEU A 68 -1.27 26.58 14.50
CA LEU A 68 -2.25 25.60 14.96
C LEU A 68 -1.81 24.95 16.28
N PRO A 69 -2.47 25.23 17.42
CA PRO A 69 -3.72 25.99 17.55
C PRO A 69 -3.61 27.52 17.35
N GLY A 70 -2.40 28.05 17.30
CA GLY A 70 -2.13 29.47 17.10
C GLY A 70 -1.91 30.25 18.40
N PRO A 71 -1.91 31.60 18.32
CA PRO A 71 -1.51 32.46 19.44
C PRO A 71 -2.26 32.19 20.74
N GLY A 72 -1.54 32.20 21.85
CA GLY A 72 -2.05 31.82 23.18
C GLY A 72 -2.01 30.31 23.48
N ALA A 73 -1.47 29.50 22.56
CA ALA A 73 -1.20 28.10 22.81
C ALA A 73 -0.15 27.90 23.91
N VAL A 74 -0.39 26.90 24.76
CA VAL A 74 0.51 26.43 25.82
C VAL A 74 0.72 24.94 25.61
N ILE A 75 1.99 24.52 25.56
CA ILE A 75 2.37 23.12 25.49
C ILE A 75 2.26 22.51 26.89
N LEU A 76 1.45 21.46 27.02
CA LEU A 76 1.23 20.72 28.26
C LEU A 76 2.14 19.50 28.39
N GLY A 77 2.64 18.99 27.26
CA GLY A 77 3.57 17.88 27.22
C GLY A 77 3.90 17.49 25.78
N THR A 78 5.09 16.93 25.60
CA THR A 78 5.64 16.51 24.32
C THR A 78 6.29 15.14 24.47
N GLU A 79 6.06 14.26 23.52
CA GLU A 79 6.81 13.03 23.34
C GLU A 79 7.34 13.02 21.91
N PHE A 80 8.66 13.06 21.75
CA PHE A 80 9.32 13.04 20.44
C PHE A 80 10.30 11.88 20.36
N ARG A 81 10.31 11.24 19.19
CA ARG A 81 11.23 10.17 18.84
C ARG A 81 12.08 10.64 17.65
N PRO A 82 13.39 10.86 17.85
CA PRO A 82 14.28 11.07 16.72
C PRO A 82 14.38 9.76 15.94
N VAL A 83 14.09 9.83 14.63
CA VAL A 83 14.14 8.68 13.72
C VAL A 83 15.48 8.64 13.00
N ARG A 84 15.98 9.81 12.59
CA ARG A 84 17.27 9.99 11.89
C ARG A 84 17.89 11.31 12.31
N ALA A 85 19.20 11.43 12.10
CA ALA A 85 19.90 12.70 12.25
C ALA A 85 19.47 13.71 11.18
N VAL A 86 19.50 14.99 11.54
CA VAL A 86 19.17 16.10 10.64
C VAL A 86 20.46 16.75 10.17
N ALA A 87 20.63 16.89 8.86
CA ALA A 87 21.76 17.59 8.28
C ALA A 87 21.51 19.11 8.25
N PHE A 88 22.59 19.88 8.40
CA PHE A 88 22.58 21.34 8.17
C PHE A 88 22.38 21.67 6.68
N ASP A 89 21.98 22.91 6.42
CA ASP A 89 21.87 23.54 5.10
C ASP A 89 20.94 22.82 4.11
N ARG A 90 20.04 21.99 4.64
CA ARG A 90 18.98 21.30 3.89
C ARG A 90 17.63 21.57 4.55
N PRO A 91 16.56 21.77 3.76
CA PRO A 91 15.24 22.06 4.30
C PRO A 91 14.71 20.86 5.09
N VAL A 92 14.23 21.14 6.30
CA VAL A 92 13.41 20.23 7.09
C VAL A 92 11.97 20.71 6.98
N HIS A 93 11.07 19.79 6.66
CA HIS A 93 9.64 20.05 6.54
C HIS A 93 8.93 19.54 7.77
N TYR A 94 8.09 20.37 8.37
CA TYR A 94 7.34 20.07 9.58
C TYR A 94 5.86 19.99 9.29
N SER A 95 5.21 18.99 9.89
CA SER A 95 3.79 18.74 9.81
C SER A 95 3.25 18.52 11.22
N LEU A 96 2.23 19.28 11.58
CA LEU A 96 1.42 19.07 12.78
C LEU A 96 0.00 18.73 12.34
N ARG A 97 -0.55 17.61 12.82
CA ARG A 97 -1.94 17.21 12.55
C ARG A 97 -2.69 16.98 13.85
N VAL A 98 -3.85 17.60 13.99
CA VAL A 98 -4.73 17.45 15.16
C VAL A 98 -5.36 16.06 15.14
N LEU A 99 -5.09 15.25 16.15
CA LEU A 99 -5.67 13.92 16.33
C LEU A 99 -7.00 13.99 17.07
N SER A 100 -7.08 14.81 18.12
CA SER A 100 -8.27 14.94 18.93
C SER A 100 -8.35 16.31 19.61
N VAL A 101 -9.58 16.71 19.92
CA VAL A 101 -9.90 17.93 20.65
C VAL A 101 -10.84 17.55 21.79
N SER A 102 -10.48 17.91 23.02
CA SER A 102 -11.32 17.74 24.21
C SER A 102 -12.10 19.04 24.46
N PRO A 103 -13.42 19.09 24.22
CA PRO A 103 -14.21 20.30 24.46
C PRO A 103 -14.26 20.68 25.94
N ALA A 104 -14.23 19.68 26.84
CA ALA A 104 -14.34 19.89 28.28
C ALA A 104 -13.10 20.58 28.89
N THR A 105 -11.91 20.27 28.36
CA THR A 105 -10.64 20.78 28.88
C THR A 105 -9.97 21.80 27.96
N GLY A 106 -10.42 21.91 26.71
CA GLY A 106 -9.76 22.73 25.68
C GLY A 106 -8.36 22.21 25.32
N VAL A 107 -8.10 20.91 25.52
CA VAL A 107 -6.82 20.27 25.20
C VAL A 107 -6.90 19.65 23.80
N PHE A 108 -5.85 19.88 23.02
CA PHE A 108 -5.63 19.30 21.69
C PHE A 108 -4.50 18.29 21.80
N THR A 109 -4.68 17.11 21.20
CA THR A 109 -3.57 16.17 20.95
C THR A 109 -3.25 16.22 19.48
N SER A 110 -1.99 16.47 19.13
CA SER A 110 -1.54 16.57 17.74
C SER A 110 -0.33 15.68 17.50
N ARG A 111 -0.29 15.01 16.35
CA ARG A 111 0.91 14.32 15.87
C ARG A 111 1.81 15.30 15.14
N VAL A 112 3.10 15.20 15.39
CA VAL A 112 4.14 15.99 14.72
C VAL A 112 5.03 15.04 13.93
N LEU A 113 5.19 15.32 12.65
CA LEU A 113 6.22 14.72 11.81
C LEU A 113 7.17 15.81 11.33
N ALA A 114 8.46 15.50 11.30
CA ALA A 114 9.42 16.26 10.51
C ALA A 114 10.16 15.31 9.56
N TYR A 115 10.41 15.76 8.34
CA TYR A 115 11.14 14.98 7.34
C TYR A 115 12.13 15.86 6.57
N GLN A 116 13.21 15.25 6.11
CA GLN A 116 14.25 15.84 5.28
C GLN A 116 14.50 14.87 4.13
N ASP A 117 14.45 15.34 2.88
CA ASP A 117 14.58 14.50 1.68
C ASP A 117 13.63 13.30 1.64
N ARG A 118 12.38 13.51 2.04
CA ARG A 118 11.31 12.49 2.19
C ARG A 118 11.58 11.43 3.26
N GLU A 119 12.72 11.46 3.95
CA GLU A 119 12.98 10.61 5.10
C GLU A 119 12.48 11.27 6.38
N VAL A 120 11.66 10.55 7.15
CA VAL A 120 11.19 11.05 8.45
C VAL A 120 12.37 11.10 9.41
N VAL A 121 12.62 12.28 9.97
CA VAL A 121 13.70 12.55 10.93
C VAL A 121 13.16 12.67 12.37
N LEU A 122 11.88 13.03 12.52
CA LEU A 122 11.21 13.20 13.80
C LEU A 122 9.76 12.72 13.71
N ASP A 123 9.32 11.94 14.69
CA ASP A 123 7.92 11.57 14.90
C ASP A 123 7.57 11.76 16.37
N GLY A 124 6.38 12.28 16.67
CA GLY A 124 5.97 12.50 18.03
C GLY A 124 4.56 13.02 18.19
N GLU A 125 4.18 13.22 19.44
CA GLU A 125 2.91 13.81 19.81
C GLU A 125 3.11 14.97 20.78
N VAL A 126 2.24 15.97 20.63
CA VAL A 126 2.19 17.13 21.50
C VAL A 126 0.78 17.33 22.02
N ARG A 127 0.67 17.62 23.31
CA ARG A 127 -0.57 18.07 23.95
C ARG A 127 -0.49 19.55 24.18
N THR A 128 -1.47 20.29 23.68
CA THR A 128 -1.54 21.74 23.78
C THR A 128 -2.89 22.18 24.32
N THR A 129 -2.98 23.40 24.83
CA THR A 129 -4.23 24.08 25.15
C THR A 129 -4.12 25.54 24.75
N VAL A 130 -5.23 26.21 24.49
CA VAL A 130 -5.24 27.65 24.18
C VAL A 130 -5.93 28.38 25.32
N ARG A 131 -5.21 29.28 25.99
CA ARG A 131 -5.79 30.13 27.03
C ARG A 131 -6.40 31.38 26.37
N ALA A 132 -7.62 31.74 26.77
CA ALA A 132 -8.34 32.87 26.20
C ALA A 132 -7.71 34.23 26.60
N PRO A 133 -7.87 35.27 25.75
CA PRO A 133 -8.50 35.28 24.43
C PRO A 133 -7.53 34.91 23.30
N ARG A 134 -8.03 34.24 22.26
CA ARG A 134 -7.28 33.87 21.03
C ARG A 134 -6.96 35.14 20.22
N PRO A 135 -5.70 35.61 20.18
CA PRO A 135 -5.31 36.63 19.21
C PRO A 135 -5.58 36.12 17.79
N ARG A 136 -5.80 37.02 16.83
CA ARG A 136 -5.89 36.62 15.42
C ARG A 136 -4.55 35.96 15.03
N PRO A 137 -4.55 34.88 14.23
CA PRO A 137 -3.32 34.43 13.60
C PRO A 137 -2.70 35.63 12.89
N ASP A 138 -1.48 36.00 13.24
CA ASP A 138 -0.76 37.00 12.47
C ASP A 138 -0.23 36.34 11.19
N GLU A 139 -0.04 37.12 10.15
CA GLU A 139 0.49 36.64 8.86
C GLU A 139 2.02 36.40 8.92
N THR A 140 2.64 36.43 10.11
CA THR A 140 4.09 36.69 10.24
C THR A 140 4.97 35.45 10.31
N THR A 141 4.41 34.24 10.44
CA THR A 141 5.19 33.04 10.82
C THR A 141 5.38 32.00 9.72
N GLY A 142 4.98 32.29 8.48
CA GLY A 142 5.32 31.49 7.30
C GLY A 142 4.74 30.06 7.22
N GLY A 143 4.02 29.59 8.25
CA GLY A 143 3.33 28.31 8.22
C GLY A 143 1.94 28.40 7.59
N ARG A 144 1.48 27.30 6.96
CA ARG A 144 0.16 27.21 6.31
C ARG A 144 -0.73 26.21 7.05
N LEU A 145 -1.98 26.63 7.30
CA LEU A 145 -3.06 25.79 7.82
C LEU A 145 -3.80 25.11 6.66
N VAL A 146 -4.08 23.82 6.82
CA VAL A 146 -4.88 23.00 5.91
C VAL A 146 -6.05 22.39 6.70
N PRO A 147 -7.28 22.83 6.45
CA PRO A 147 -8.45 22.27 7.11
C PRO A 147 -8.69 20.79 6.77
N ALA A 148 -9.27 20.02 7.70
CA ALA A 148 -9.59 18.61 7.51
C ALA A 148 -10.51 18.34 6.29
N GLY A 149 -11.40 19.28 5.98
CA GLY A 149 -12.37 19.20 4.88
C GLY A 149 -11.89 19.75 3.54
N ALA A 150 -10.59 19.94 3.34
CA ALA A 150 -10.06 20.39 2.05
C ALA A 150 -10.45 19.43 0.91
N PRO A 151 -10.71 19.94 -0.31
CA PRO A 151 -11.03 19.11 -1.47
C PRO A 151 -9.99 18.00 -1.67
N ARG A 152 -10.46 16.81 -2.06
CA ARG A 152 -9.59 15.65 -2.27
C ARG A 152 -9.39 15.43 -3.76
N THR A 153 -8.17 15.67 -4.22
CA THR A 153 -7.77 15.40 -5.60
C THR A 153 -7.17 14.00 -5.75
N ALA A 154 -7.57 13.26 -6.78
CA ALA A 154 -6.98 11.99 -7.19
C ALA A 154 -6.32 12.10 -8.56
N VAL A 155 -5.10 11.56 -8.69
CA VAL A 155 -4.43 11.38 -9.97
C VAL A 155 -4.79 10.02 -10.55
N VAL A 156 -5.15 9.94 -11.82
CA VAL A 156 -5.34 8.67 -12.53
C VAL A 156 -4.47 8.66 -13.79
N THR A 157 -3.48 7.78 -13.83
CA THR A 157 -2.67 7.57 -15.05
C THR A 157 -3.32 6.57 -15.98
N GLY A 158 -3.13 6.71 -17.28
CA GLY A 158 -3.79 5.85 -18.26
C GLY A 158 -5.30 6.11 -18.35
N ALA A 159 -5.73 7.35 -18.07
CA ALA A 159 -7.14 7.72 -17.94
C ALA A 159 -7.99 7.52 -19.23
N ALA A 160 -7.35 7.44 -20.40
CA ALA A 160 -8.02 7.11 -21.67
C ALA A 160 -8.14 5.59 -21.94
N GLY A 161 -7.51 4.76 -21.09
CA GLY A 161 -7.60 3.31 -21.12
C GLY A 161 -8.87 2.81 -20.43
N ASP A 162 -9.21 1.55 -20.66
CA ASP A 162 -10.51 1.01 -20.24
C ASP A 162 -10.65 1.01 -18.70
N ILE A 163 -9.65 0.50 -17.96
CA ILE A 163 -9.61 0.56 -16.48
C ILE A 163 -9.50 1.99 -15.97
N GLY A 164 -8.57 2.79 -16.52
CA GLY A 164 -8.33 4.16 -16.05
C GLY A 164 -9.57 5.05 -16.20
N SER A 165 -10.31 4.91 -17.29
CA SER A 165 -11.56 5.66 -17.51
C SER A 165 -12.67 5.24 -16.54
N ALA A 166 -12.80 3.94 -16.25
CA ALA A 166 -13.77 3.44 -15.28
C ALA A 166 -13.43 3.94 -13.85
N VAL A 167 -12.16 3.89 -13.46
CA VAL A 167 -11.67 4.42 -12.18
C VAL A 167 -11.98 5.92 -12.06
N ALA A 168 -11.67 6.71 -13.10
CA ALA A 168 -11.95 8.14 -13.11
C ALA A 168 -13.44 8.44 -12.85
N ARG A 169 -14.34 7.76 -13.57
CA ARG A 169 -15.79 7.91 -13.38
C ARG A 169 -16.24 7.49 -11.98
N ALA A 170 -15.73 6.38 -11.46
CA ALA A 170 -16.09 5.87 -10.14
C ALA A 170 -15.63 6.80 -9.00
N LEU A 171 -14.47 7.46 -9.15
CA LEU A 171 -13.97 8.47 -8.21
C LEU A 171 -14.73 9.80 -8.34
N ALA A 172 -15.02 10.24 -9.56
CA ALA A 172 -15.86 11.43 -9.80
C ALA A 172 -17.24 11.30 -9.15
N GLY A 173 -17.87 10.12 -9.27
CA GLY A 173 -19.16 9.82 -8.63
C GLY A 173 -19.12 9.83 -7.10
N ARG A 174 -17.91 9.80 -6.49
CA ARG A 174 -17.67 9.93 -5.04
C ARG A 174 -17.18 11.33 -4.65
N GLY A 175 -17.20 12.29 -5.58
CA GLY A 175 -16.86 13.69 -5.32
C GLY A 175 -15.36 14.00 -5.26
N TRP A 176 -14.51 13.15 -5.84
CA TRP A 176 -13.08 13.44 -5.98
C TRP A 176 -12.83 14.37 -7.16
N ASP A 177 -12.08 15.45 -6.92
CA ASP A 177 -11.46 16.19 -8.02
C ASP A 177 -10.39 15.31 -8.69
N LEU A 178 -10.19 15.45 -9.99
CA LEU A 178 -9.38 14.51 -10.76
C LEU A 178 -8.27 15.21 -11.52
N ALA A 179 -7.09 14.59 -11.54
CA ALA A 179 -6.03 14.86 -12.49
C ALA A 179 -5.84 13.64 -13.40
N LEU A 180 -6.26 13.76 -14.67
CA LEU A 180 -6.31 12.64 -15.61
C LEU A 180 -5.10 12.70 -16.54
N VAL A 181 -4.17 11.75 -16.38
CA VAL A 181 -2.95 11.66 -17.20
C VAL A 181 -3.17 10.69 -18.36
N HIS A 182 -2.94 11.17 -19.59
CA HIS A 182 -3.15 10.40 -20.82
C HIS A 182 -2.26 10.87 -21.98
N ARG A 183 -2.19 10.08 -23.06
CA ARG A 183 -1.52 10.47 -24.33
C ARG A 183 -2.47 11.13 -25.35
N GLY A 184 -3.77 11.16 -25.06
CA GLY A 184 -4.83 11.68 -25.91
C GLY A 184 -6.12 10.89 -25.72
N GLY A 185 -7.22 11.32 -26.34
CA GLY A 185 -8.46 10.54 -26.39
C GLY A 185 -9.26 10.43 -25.08
N ALA A 186 -8.97 11.26 -24.07
CA ALA A 186 -9.70 11.25 -22.79
C ALA A 186 -10.89 12.23 -22.74
N GLY A 187 -11.23 12.89 -23.85
CA GLY A 187 -12.23 13.98 -23.86
C GLY A 187 -13.62 13.56 -23.36
N GLU A 188 -14.06 12.36 -23.70
CA GLU A 188 -15.34 11.81 -23.21
C GLU A 188 -15.31 11.58 -21.69
N VAL A 189 -14.22 11.00 -21.18
CA VAL A 189 -14.03 10.72 -19.74
C VAL A 189 -13.96 12.02 -18.94
N VAL A 190 -13.26 13.03 -19.45
CA VAL A 190 -13.22 14.38 -18.84
C VAL A 190 -14.64 14.93 -18.74
N ALA A 191 -15.39 14.92 -19.84
CA ALA A 191 -16.75 15.45 -19.87
C ALA A 191 -17.73 14.64 -18.97
N ASP A 192 -17.57 13.32 -18.87
CA ASP A 192 -18.32 12.48 -17.93
C ASP A 192 -18.06 12.89 -16.48
N CYS A 193 -16.80 13.09 -16.12
CA CYS A 193 -16.41 13.45 -14.75
C CYS A 193 -16.86 14.87 -14.40
N GLU A 194 -16.71 15.84 -15.30
CA GLU A 194 -17.22 17.20 -15.11
C GLU A 194 -18.75 17.23 -14.94
N ARG A 195 -19.49 16.38 -15.68
CA ARG A 195 -20.93 16.20 -15.49
C ARG A 195 -21.31 15.64 -14.12
N ALA A 196 -20.42 14.89 -13.47
CA ALA A 196 -20.60 14.44 -12.09
C ALA A 196 -20.36 15.56 -11.05
N GLY A 197 -19.95 16.75 -11.49
CA GLY A 197 -19.81 17.95 -10.65
C GLY A 197 -18.45 18.13 -9.99
N VAL A 198 -17.41 17.41 -10.46
CA VAL A 198 -16.04 17.52 -9.95
C VAL A 198 -15.14 18.31 -10.89
N THR A 199 -14.06 18.87 -10.35
CA THR A 199 -13.02 19.55 -11.15
C THR A 199 -12.14 18.51 -11.83
N VAL A 200 -11.86 18.70 -13.12
CA VAL A 200 -10.99 17.79 -13.88
C VAL A 200 -9.81 18.55 -14.50
N HIS A 201 -8.60 18.16 -14.11
CA HIS A 201 -7.35 18.61 -14.69
C HIS A 201 -6.86 17.58 -15.72
N SER A 202 -7.05 17.87 -17.01
CA SER A 202 -6.50 17.02 -18.08
C SER A 202 -5.00 17.26 -18.27
N VAL A 203 -4.19 16.21 -18.13
CA VAL A 203 -2.73 16.25 -18.28
C VAL A 203 -2.32 15.34 -19.44
N THR A 204 -1.98 15.94 -20.58
CA THR A 204 -1.44 15.19 -21.71
C THR A 204 0.06 14.95 -21.52
N ALA A 205 0.47 13.70 -21.37
CA ALA A 205 1.86 13.28 -21.21
C ALA A 205 2.08 11.85 -21.71
N ASP A 206 3.17 11.63 -22.44
CA ASP A 206 3.68 10.28 -22.70
C ASP A 206 4.59 9.86 -21.55
N LEU A 207 4.14 8.89 -20.75
CA LEU A 207 4.88 8.43 -19.59
C LEU A 207 6.15 7.63 -19.94
N ALA A 208 6.33 7.24 -21.21
CA ALA A 208 7.61 6.68 -21.66
C ALA A 208 8.71 7.76 -21.77
N ASP A 209 8.34 9.03 -22.01
CA ASP A 209 9.29 10.14 -22.19
C ASP A 209 9.65 10.79 -20.84
N PRO A 210 10.93 10.77 -20.42
CA PRO A 210 11.39 11.39 -19.17
C PRO A 210 11.03 12.88 -19.04
N ALA A 211 11.12 13.67 -20.11
CA ALA A 211 10.82 15.10 -20.05
C ALA A 211 9.32 15.36 -19.86
N ALA A 212 8.48 14.54 -20.51
CA ALA A 212 7.03 14.59 -20.33
C ALA A 212 6.63 14.16 -18.91
N ARG A 213 7.32 13.17 -18.33
CA ARG A 213 7.12 12.75 -16.93
C ARG A 213 7.46 13.86 -15.95
N GLU A 214 8.61 14.52 -16.10
CA GLU A 214 9.02 15.63 -15.23
C GLU A 214 7.98 16.77 -15.27
N ALA A 215 7.53 17.15 -16.48
CA ALA A 215 6.51 18.18 -16.65
C ALA A 215 5.15 17.78 -16.05
N ALA A 216 4.76 16.51 -16.17
CA ALA A 216 3.54 16.00 -15.55
C ALA A 216 3.65 15.97 -14.02
N ALA A 217 4.78 15.48 -13.48
CA ALA A 217 5.07 15.42 -12.07
C ALA A 217 4.97 16.80 -11.40
N ALA A 218 5.56 17.83 -11.99
CA ALA A 218 5.47 19.21 -11.50
C ALA A 218 4.03 19.73 -11.44
N LYS A 219 3.24 19.47 -12.50
CA LYS A 219 1.81 19.85 -12.53
C LYS A 219 1.00 19.13 -11.46
N LEU A 220 1.24 17.83 -11.27
CA LEU A 220 0.51 17.00 -10.32
C LEU A 220 0.87 17.33 -8.87
N ALA A 221 2.13 17.62 -8.57
CA ALA A 221 2.57 18.07 -7.25
C ALA A 221 1.83 19.34 -6.79
N ALA A 222 1.62 20.29 -7.70
CA ALA A 222 0.90 21.53 -7.43
C ALA A 222 -0.59 21.34 -7.09
N LEU A 223 -1.18 20.19 -7.43
CA LEU A 223 -2.56 19.85 -7.12
C LEU A 223 -2.73 19.18 -5.74
N GLU A 224 -1.62 18.93 -5.04
CA GLU A 224 -1.61 18.35 -3.70
C GLU A 224 -2.47 17.06 -3.57
N PRO A 225 -2.35 16.06 -4.47
CA PRO A 225 -3.26 14.94 -4.51
C PRO A 225 -3.20 14.08 -3.24
N ALA A 226 -4.36 13.58 -2.82
CA ALA A 226 -4.49 12.63 -1.71
C ALA A 226 -4.45 11.17 -2.19
N LEU A 227 -4.66 10.94 -3.49
CA LEU A 227 -4.66 9.62 -4.11
C LEU A 227 -3.92 9.65 -5.45
N VAL A 228 -3.12 8.63 -5.72
CA VAL A 228 -2.55 8.37 -7.05
C VAL A 228 -2.90 6.95 -7.47
N VAL A 229 -3.69 6.81 -8.53
CA VAL A 229 -3.98 5.53 -9.18
C VAL A 229 -3.14 5.41 -10.44
N HIS A 230 -2.21 4.47 -10.43
CA HIS A 230 -1.37 4.17 -11.58
C HIS A 230 -1.98 3.03 -12.40
N ALA A 231 -2.79 3.38 -13.40
CA ALA A 231 -3.40 2.44 -14.34
C ALA A 231 -2.76 2.46 -15.74
N ALA A 232 -1.79 3.34 -15.98
CA ALA A 232 -1.00 3.33 -17.21
C ALA A 232 -0.23 2.01 -17.37
N ALA A 233 -0.18 1.52 -18.60
CA ALA A 233 0.60 0.36 -18.98
C ALA A 233 1.05 0.49 -20.44
N ALA A 234 2.28 0.09 -20.72
CA ALA A 234 2.75 -0.12 -22.08
C ALA A 234 1.99 -1.30 -22.73
N PRO A 235 1.78 -1.33 -24.05
CA PRO A 235 1.16 -2.46 -24.74
C PRO A 235 1.83 -3.80 -24.38
N LEU A 236 1.08 -4.91 -24.32
CA LEU A 236 1.65 -6.23 -23.97
C LEU A 236 2.80 -6.68 -24.88
N ALA A 237 2.81 -6.25 -26.13
CA ALA A 237 3.84 -6.58 -27.11
C ALA A 237 5.05 -5.61 -27.09
N ALA A 238 5.05 -4.63 -26.18
CA ALA A 238 6.16 -3.70 -26.05
C ALA A 238 7.41 -4.40 -25.50
N GLY A 239 8.59 -3.83 -25.77
CA GLY A 239 9.84 -4.34 -25.21
C GLY A 239 10.01 -3.95 -23.74
N TYR A 240 10.91 -4.64 -23.03
CA TYR A 240 11.18 -4.43 -21.61
C TYR A 240 11.38 -2.97 -21.19
N ARG A 241 12.04 -2.13 -22.02
CA ARG A 241 12.30 -0.72 -21.70
C ARG A 241 10.99 0.06 -21.51
N GLU A 242 10.06 -0.05 -22.46
CA GLU A 242 8.80 0.69 -22.37
C GLU A 242 7.95 0.22 -21.17
N HIS A 243 7.98 -1.08 -20.85
CA HIS A 243 7.34 -1.60 -19.64
C HIS A 243 7.94 -1.02 -18.36
N LEU A 244 9.27 -0.88 -18.29
CA LEU A 244 9.95 -0.25 -17.16
C LEU A 244 9.72 1.26 -17.11
N ASP A 245 9.76 1.95 -18.25
CA ASP A 245 9.57 3.40 -18.32
C ASP A 245 8.15 3.79 -17.88
N VAL A 246 7.14 3.12 -18.43
CA VAL A 246 5.73 3.43 -18.13
C VAL A 246 5.30 2.88 -16.77
N GLY A 247 5.71 1.65 -16.43
CA GLY A 247 5.24 0.98 -15.20
C GLY A 247 6.03 1.36 -13.96
N TYR A 248 7.37 1.42 -14.06
CA TYR A 248 8.25 1.66 -12.92
C TYR A 248 8.69 3.13 -12.83
N ALA A 249 9.37 3.65 -13.85
CA ALA A 249 9.97 4.99 -13.80
C ALA A 249 8.88 6.06 -13.65
N ALA A 250 7.79 5.96 -14.41
CA ALA A 250 6.66 6.89 -14.26
C ALA A 250 6.00 6.83 -12.88
N LEU A 251 5.82 5.64 -12.32
CA LEU A 251 5.26 5.52 -10.98
C LEU A 251 6.20 6.12 -9.93
N ARG A 252 7.50 5.88 -10.04
CA ARG A 252 8.52 6.45 -9.14
C ARG A 252 8.54 7.98 -9.22
N ASP A 253 8.69 8.54 -10.42
CA ASP A 253 8.79 9.99 -10.64
C ASP A 253 7.53 10.72 -10.11
N LEU A 254 6.35 10.15 -10.37
CA LEU A 254 5.08 10.71 -9.90
C LEU A 254 4.92 10.56 -8.38
N ALA A 255 5.31 9.42 -7.80
CA ALA A 255 5.24 9.21 -6.37
C ALA A 255 6.16 10.19 -5.62
N ASP A 256 7.41 10.31 -6.05
CA ASP A 256 8.39 11.22 -5.47
C ASP A 256 7.90 12.67 -5.52
N ALA A 257 7.25 13.08 -6.61
CA ALA A 257 6.74 14.44 -6.77
C ALA A 257 5.59 14.80 -5.82
N VAL A 258 4.76 13.83 -5.40
CA VAL A 258 3.58 14.09 -4.56
C VAL A 258 3.77 13.69 -3.10
N LEU A 259 4.79 12.86 -2.80
CA LEU A 259 5.01 12.29 -1.48
C LEU A 259 5.22 13.36 -0.40
N ASP A 260 5.95 14.43 -0.73
CA ASP A 260 6.17 15.57 0.18
C ASP A 260 4.84 16.16 0.66
N GLY A 261 3.92 16.43 -0.28
CA GLY A 261 2.58 16.93 0.07
C GLY A 261 1.77 15.94 0.92
N MET A 262 1.87 14.63 0.62
CA MET A 262 1.17 13.62 1.41
C MET A 262 1.74 13.47 2.83
N LEU A 263 3.06 13.56 3.00
CA LEU A 263 3.74 13.57 4.30
C LEU A 263 3.36 14.81 5.12
N LEU A 264 3.28 15.98 4.48
CA LEU A 264 2.81 17.21 5.12
C LEU A 264 1.38 17.07 5.66
N ARG A 265 0.51 16.33 4.96
CA ARG A 265 -0.85 16.02 5.42
C ARG A 265 -0.93 14.80 6.34
N GLN A 266 0.19 14.07 6.48
CA GLN A 266 0.28 12.76 7.13
C GLN A 266 -0.78 11.78 6.60
N ARG A 267 -1.14 11.91 5.32
CA ARG A 267 -2.23 11.19 4.68
C ARG A 267 -2.03 11.15 3.16
N GLY A 268 -2.02 9.94 2.62
CA GLY A 268 -2.00 9.73 1.16
C GLY A 268 -2.16 8.26 0.80
N CYS A 269 -2.57 8.00 -0.43
CA CYS A 269 -2.68 6.64 -0.94
C CYS A 269 -2.12 6.51 -2.35
N PHE A 270 -1.33 5.46 -2.58
CA PHE A 270 -0.91 5.00 -3.90
C PHE A 270 -1.63 3.70 -4.23
N VAL A 271 -2.26 3.65 -5.39
CA VAL A 271 -2.90 2.44 -5.93
C VAL A 271 -2.21 2.09 -7.23
N LEU A 272 -1.69 0.87 -7.34
CA LEU A 272 -1.15 0.33 -8.59
C LEU A 272 -2.13 -0.69 -9.17
N ILE A 273 -2.46 -0.54 -10.45
CA ILE A 273 -3.09 -1.62 -11.22
C ILE A 273 -1.98 -2.59 -11.65
N GLY A 274 -1.78 -3.61 -10.83
CA GLY A 274 -0.84 -4.72 -11.02
C GLY A 274 -1.37 -5.75 -12.01
N SER A 275 -0.99 -7.02 -11.80
CA SER A 275 -1.44 -8.12 -12.65
C SER A 275 -1.29 -9.46 -11.94
N GLU A 276 -2.31 -10.32 -12.03
CA GLU A 276 -2.19 -11.70 -11.57
C GLU A 276 -1.05 -12.46 -12.28
N ALA A 277 -0.64 -12.03 -13.49
CA ALA A 277 0.45 -12.64 -14.25
C ALA A 277 1.80 -12.65 -13.50
N VAL A 278 1.99 -11.76 -12.52
CA VAL A 278 3.18 -11.74 -11.65
C VAL A 278 3.25 -13.00 -10.77
N ARG A 279 2.12 -13.69 -10.55
CA ARG A 279 2.06 -14.88 -9.68
C ARG A 279 2.39 -16.17 -10.42
N TYR A 280 1.99 -16.30 -11.68
CA TYR A 280 2.10 -17.55 -12.44
C TYR A 280 2.99 -17.45 -13.69
N HIS A 281 3.51 -16.26 -14.02
CA HIS A 281 4.48 -16.00 -15.09
C HIS A 281 4.13 -16.68 -16.44
N PRO A 282 3.08 -16.23 -17.13
CA PRO A 282 2.70 -16.81 -18.42
C PRO A 282 3.83 -16.75 -19.44
N ARG A 283 3.94 -17.80 -20.27
CA ARG A 283 4.97 -17.90 -21.30
C ARG A 283 4.89 -16.73 -22.27
N GLY A 284 6.04 -16.10 -22.55
CA GLY A 284 6.16 -14.97 -23.48
C GLY A 284 5.82 -13.61 -22.89
N TRP A 285 5.52 -13.51 -21.59
CA TRP A 285 5.13 -12.25 -20.92
C TRP A 285 6.20 -11.74 -19.96
N SER A 286 7.47 -12.17 -20.13
CA SER A 286 8.56 -11.85 -19.19
C SER A 286 8.75 -10.36 -19.00
N ASP A 287 8.74 -9.59 -20.10
CA ASP A 287 9.00 -8.15 -20.09
C ASP A 287 7.85 -7.39 -19.42
N TYR A 288 6.61 -7.77 -19.72
CA TYR A 288 5.41 -7.24 -19.07
C TYR A 288 5.40 -7.53 -17.56
N VAL A 289 5.66 -8.79 -17.19
CA VAL A 289 5.67 -9.23 -15.78
C VAL A 289 6.80 -8.52 -15.03
N ALA A 290 7.98 -8.37 -15.62
CA ALA A 290 9.09 -7.62 -15.03
C ALA A 290 8.71 -6.16 -14.76
N GLY A 291 8.05 -5.48 -15.71
CA GLY A 291 7.55 -4.11 -15.52
C GLY A 291 6.54 -3.99 -14.37
N LYS A 292 5.58 -4.93 -14.27
CA LYS A 292 4.59 -4.95 -13.18
C LYS A 292 5.22 -5.25 -11.82
N ALA A 293 6.12 -6.23 -11.73
CA ALA A 293 6.85 -6.55 -10.51
C ALA A 293 7.74 -5.39 -10.04
N ALA A 294 8.42 -4.70 -10.97
CA ALA A 294 9.20 -3.51 -10.66
C ALA A 294 8.32 -2.39 -10.09
N ALA A 295 7.17 -2.13 -10.72
CA ALA A 295 6.19 -1.15 -10.24
C ALA A 295 5.66 -1.49 -8.83
N GLU A 296 5.37 -2.76 -8.57
CA GLU A 296 4.98 -3.22 -7.23
C GLU A 296 6.05 -2.89 -6.19
N SER A 297 7.33 -3.12 -6.50
CA SER A 297 8.44 -2.82 -5.59
C SER A 297 8.49 -1.34 -5.15
N VAL A 298 8.08 -0.40 -6.01
CA VAL A 298 7.96 1.02 -5.65
C VAL A 298 7.00 1.21 -4.47
N LEU A 299 5.82 0.61 -4.54
CA LEU A 299 4.78 0.73 -3.50
C LEU A 299 5.17 0.02 -2.21
N HIS A 300 5.85 -1.13 -2.28
CA HIS A 300 6.39 -1.81 -1.09
C HIS A 300 7.44 -0.95 -0.39
N GLY A 301 8.30 -0.29 -1.18
CA GLY A 301 9.27 0.67 -0.65
C GLY A 301 8.58 1.83 0.07
N ILE A 302 7.60 2.48 -0.59
CA ILE A 302 6.85 3.60 0.00
C ILE A 302 6.17 3.18 1.30
N ASP A 303 5.49 2.03 1.32
CA ASP A 303 4.80 1.55 2.52
C ASP A 303 5.77 1.25 3.67
N ARG A 304 6.89 0.57 3.37
CA ARG A 304 7.89 0.25 4.40
C ARG A 304 8.49 1.48 5.07
N HIS A 305 8.68 2.56 4.30
CA HIS A 305 9.27 3.80 4.82
C HIS A 305 8.23 4.78 5.38
N HIS A 306 7.01 4.80 4.83
CA HIS A 306 6.02 5.86 5.09
C HIS A 306 4.64 5.35 5.56
N GLY A 307 4.43 4.04 5.64
CA GLY A 307 3.20 3.40 6.16
C GLY A 307 2.82 3.86 7.55
N ALA A 308 3.79 3.83 8.47
CA ALA A 308 3.62 4.33 9.85
C ALA A 308 3.33 5.85 9.93
N HIS A 309 3.60 6.58 8.84
CA HIS A 309 3.49 8.03 8.71
C HIS A 309 2.23 8.45 7.93
N GLY A 310 1.31 7.51 7.69
CA GLY A 310 0.00 7.77 7.08
C GLY A 310 -0.03 7.70 5.55
N ILE A 311 1.05 7.18 4.93
CA ILE A 311 1.10 6.95 3.48
C ILE A 311 0.82 5.48 3.21
N ARG A 312 -0.25 5.20 2.49
CA ARG A 312 -0.70 3.84 2.21
C ARG A 312 -0.42 3.42 0.78
N SER A 313 -0.05 2.16 0.60
CA SER A 313 0.05 1.52 -0.72
C SER A 313 -0.99 0.41 -0.91
N VAL A 314 -1.61 0.35 -2.09
CA VAL A 314 -2.53 -0.72 -2.48
C VAL A 314 -2.14 -1.25 -3.85
N VAL A 315 -2.01 -2.56 -4.00
CA VAL A 315 -1.77 -3.21 -5.30
C VAL A 315 -3.03 -3.97 -5.67
N VAL A 316 -3.68 -3.59 -6.77
CA VAL A 316 -4.83 -4.33 -7.32
C VAL A 316 -4.34 -5.21 -8.45
N GLU A 317 -4.49 -6.51 -8.31
CA GLU A 317 -4.06 -7.53 -9.28
C GLU A 317 -5.30 -8.16 -9.92
N PRO A 318 -5.86 -7.55 -10.97
CA PRO A 318 -6.93 -8.19 -11.70
C PRO A 318 -6.38 -9.35 -12.55
N GLY A 319 -7.23 -10.33 -12.79
CA GLY A 319 -7.11 -11.24 -13.93
C GLY A 319 -7.36 -10.50 -15.26
N TYR A 320 -7.82 -11.22 -16.29
CA TYR A 320 -8.17 -10.57 -17.56
C TYR A 320 -9.31 -9.57 -17.36
N VAL A 321 -9.14 -8.33 -17.85
CA VAL A 321 -10.18 -7.29 -17.86
C VAL A 321 -10.68 -7.09 -19.28
N GLN A 322 -11.99 -6.94 -19.49
CA GLN A 322 -12.58 -6.70 -20.79
C GLN A 322 -12.15 -5.33 -21.34
N GLY A 323 -11.53 -5.31 -22.51
CA GLY A 323 -11.06 -4.06 -23.11
C GLY A 323 -10.10 -4.26 -24.27
N ARG A 324 -9.66 -3.16 -24.85
CA ARG A 324 -8.73 -3.10 -26.00
C ARG A 324 -7.38 -3.73 -25.64
N TYR A 325 -6.91 -3.51 -24.41
CA TYR A 325 -5.60 -3.99 -23.96
C TYR A 325 -5.48 -5.52 -23.95
N SER A 326 -6.56 -6.23 -23.58
CA SER A 326 -6.57 -7.68 -23.41
C SER A 326 -7.19 -8.44 -24.60
N ALA A 327 -7.77 -7.73 -25.58
CA ALA A 327 -8.60 -8.31 -26.64
C ALA A 327 -7.92 -9.46 -27.41
N GLY A 328 -6.60 -9.38 -27.64
CA GLY A 328 -5.84 -10.39 -28.39
C GLY A 328 -5.37 -11.59 -27.57
N VAL A 329 -5.52 -11.56 -26.23
CA VAL A 329 -4.96 -12.57 -25.32
C VAL A 329 -5.96 -13.13 -24.31
N ARG A 330 -7.12 -12.48 -24.17
CA ARG A 330 -8.18 -12.88 -23.26
C ARG A 330 -8.96 -14.08 -23.81
N PRO A 331 -9.16 -15.16 -23.04
CA PRO A 331 -10.03 -16.26 -23.44
C PRO A 331 -11.48 -15.80 -23.66
N ALA A 332 -12.17 -16.38 -24.64
CA ALA A 332 -13.57 -16.07 -24.91
C ALA A 332 -14.47 -16.37 -23.69
N GLY A 333 -15.34 -15.41 -23.34
CA GLY A 333 -16.27 -15.56 -22.21
C GLY A 333 -15.67 -15.35 -20.81
N LEU A 334 -14.35 -15.09 -20.72
CA LEU A 334 -13.68 -14.81 -19.44
C LEU A 334 -13.28 -13.33 -19.37
N GLY A 335 -13.43 -12.73 -18.19
CA GLY A 335 -12.79 -11.46 -17.86
C GLY A 335 -13.69 -10.46 -17.13
N LEU A 336 -13.08 -9.77 -16.18
CA LEU A 336 -13.68 -8.72 -15.35
C LEU A 336 -14.07 -7.52 -16.19
N LEU A 337 -15.17 -6.87 -15.86
CA LEU A 337 -15.49 -5.55 -16.37
C LEU A 337 -14.53 -4.51 -15.77
N PRO A 338 -14.12 -3.46 -16.53
CA PRO A 338 -13.36 -2.34 -16.00
C PRO A 338 -13.98 -1.71 -14.75
N GLU A 339 -15.31 -1.69 -14.68
CA GLU A 339 -16.11 -1.14 -13.57
C GLU A 339 -15.90 -1.95 -12.28
N GLU A 340 -15.72 -3.28 -12.35
CA GLU A 340 -15.45 -4.11 -11.17
C GLU A 340 -14.09 -3.76 -10.53
N VAL A 341 -13.09 -3.49 -11.36
CA VAL A 341 -11.78 -2.99 -10.89
C VAL A 341 -11.94 -1.59 -10.30
N ALA A 342 -12.69 -0.72 -10.98
CA ALA A 342 -12.90 0.66 -10.57
C ALA A 342 -13.62 0.78 -9.22
N ASP A 343 -14.64 -0.03 -8.99
CA ASP A 343 -15.38 -0.04 -7.73
C ASP A 343 -14.50 -0.47 -6.56
N LEU A 344 -13.63 -1.45 -6.77
CA LEU A 344 -12.65 -1.86 -5.76
C LEU A 344 -11.67 -0.72 -5.47
N VAL A 345 -11.08 -0.10 -6.49
CA VAL A 345 -10.15 1.04 -6.31
C VAL A 345 -10.82 2.18 -5.56
N ALA A 346 -12.06 2.50 -5.93
CA ALA A 346 -12.80 3.60 -5.32
C ALA A 346 -13.25 3.30 -3.87
N ALA A 347 -13.52 2.03 -3.54
CA ALA A 347 -13.74 1.61 -2.15
C ALA A 347 -12.46 1.75 -1.31
N GLU A 348 -11.32 1.32 -1.86
CA GLU A 348 -10.01 1.44 -1.20
C GLU A 348 -9.60 2.91 -0.98
N ALA A 349 -9.98 3.80 -1.88
CA ALA A 349 -9.76 5.24 -1.74
C ALA A 349 -10.51 5.88 -0.54
N GLU A 350 -11.69 5.34 -0.18
CA GLU A 350 -12.47 5.81 0.97
C GLU A 350 -12.08 5.14 2.29
N ASP A 351 -11.54 3.91 2.24
CA ASP A 351 -11.11 3.15 3.41
C ASP A 351 -9.73 3.60 3.93
N THR A 352 -9.67 4.83 4.44
CA THR A 352 -8.42 5.48 4.86
C THR A 352 -7.82 4.90 6.14
N GLY A 353 -8.54 4.03 6.85
CA GLY A 353 -8.10 3.40 8.08
C GLY A 353 -7.45 2.02 7.90
N ALA A 354 -7.64 1.38 6.75
CA ALA A 354 -7.07 0.06 6.52
C ALA A 354 -5.55 0.08 6.25
N PRO A 355 -4.88 -1.07 6.45
CA PRO A 355 -3.46 -1.20 6.16
C PRO A 355 -3.18 -1.26 4.65
N ALA A 356 -1.90 -1.16 4.30
CA ALA A 356 -1.44 -1.41 2.95
C ALA A 356 -1.62 -2.90 2.59
N ARG A 357 -2.08 -3.16 1.36
CA ARG A 357 -2.49 -4.50 0.94
C ARG A 357 -2.41 -4.74 -0.55
N ARG A 358 -2.39 -6.03 -0.90
CA ARG A 358 -2.53 -6.57 -2.24
C ARG A 358 -3.91 -7.20 -2.38
N LEU A 359 -4.60 -6.88 -3.46
CA LEU A 359 -5.97 -7.29 -3.74
C LEU A 359 -5.98 -8.10 -5.02
N TRP A 360 -6.16 -9.41 -4.89
CA TRP A 360 -6.30 -10.28 -6.05
C TRP A 360 -7.78 -10.36 -6.43
N LEU A 361 -8.10 -9.86 -7.62
CA LEU A 361 -9.46 -9.79 -8.11
C LEU A 361 -9.67 -10.80 -9.24
N THR A 362 -10.58 -11.74 -9.02
CA THR A 362 -11.04 -12.73 -9.99
C THR A 362 -12.56 -12.60 -10.18
N PRO A 363 -13.13 -13.19 -11.24
CA PRO A 363 -14.58 -13.21 -11.42
C PRO A 363 -15.34 -13.86 -10.24
N ASP A 364 -14.69 -14.73 -9.47
CA ASP A 364 -15.28 -15.42 -8.32
C ASP A 364 -15.20 -14.61 -7.01
N GLY A 365 -14.46 -13.48 -7.01
CA GLY A 365 -14.38 -12.58 -5.87
C GLY A 365 -13.00 -11.93 -5.67
N THR A 366 -12.83 -11.28 -4.51
CA THR A 366 -11.58 -10.59 -4.14
C THR A 366 -10.92 -11.25 -2.95
N ALA A 367 -9.66 -11.67 -3.11
CA ALA A 367 -8.80 -12.10 -2.02
C ALA A 367 -7.86 -10.96 -1.59
N ARG A 368 -7.64 -10.82 -0.28
CA ARG A 368 -6.81 -9.77 0.32
C ARG A 368 -5.57 -10.36 0.97
N PHE A 369 -4.44 -9.70 0.77
CA PHE A 369 -3.14 -10.09 1.30
C PHE A 369 -2.43 -8.84 1.80
N ALA A 370 -1.63 -8.96 2.86
CA ALA A 370 -0.63 -7.97 3.20
C ALA A 370 0.36 -7.81 2.04
N LEU A 371 0.99 -6.64 1.93
CA LEU A 371 1.95 -6.38 0.85
C LEU A 371 3.15 -7.35 0.89
N ASP A 372 3.61 -7.73 2.08
CA ASP A 372 4.68 -8.71 2.26
C ASP A 372 4.28 -10.17 1.98
N GLY A 373 3.01 -10.41 1.60
CA GLY A 373 2.51 -11.71 1.17
C GLY A 373 1.78 -12.52 2.24
N GLY A 374 1.66 -12.02 3.48
CA GLY A 374 0.79 -12.62 4.49
C GLY A 374 -0.68 -12.59 4.04
N ARG A 375 -1.41 -13.70 4.13
CA ARG A 375 -2.85 -13.69 3.83
C ARG A 375 -3.57 -12.97 4.97
N GLU A 376 -4.36 -11.94 4.66
CA GLU A 376 -5.30 -11.38 5.62
C GLU A 376 -6.47 -12.37 5.72
N ASP A 377 -6.53 -13.13 6.81
CA ASP A 377 -7.74 -13.88 7.11
C ASP A 377 -8.89 -12.88 7.28
N ALA A 378 -10.06 -13.22 6.71
CA ALA A 378 -11.23 -12.36 6.77
C ALA A 378 -11.49 -11.92 8.22
N PRO A 379 -11.95 -10.66 8.45
CA PRO A 379 -12.24 -10.21 9.80
C PRO A 379 -13.22 -11.20 10.45
N ASP A 380 -12.79 -11.80 11.56
CA ASP A 380 -13.65 -12.61 12.41
C ASP A 380 -14.93 -11.82 12.68
N ALA A 381 -16.08 -12.40 12.35
CA ALA A 381 -17.36 -11.85 12.74
C ALA A 381 -17.32 -11.53 14.25
N PRO A 382 -17.86 -10.39 14.70
CA PRO A 382 -17.71 -9.95 16.09
C PRO A 382 -18.23 -11.03 17.02
N ARG A 383 -17.31 -11.67 17.76
CA ARG A 383 -17.68 -12.56 18.86
C ARG A 383 -18.37 -11.71 19.91
N SER A 384 -19.69 -11.82 19.97
CA SER A 384 -20.51 -11.23 21.03
C SER A 384 -19.95 -11.66 22.39
N ALA A 385 -19.59 -10.68 23.21
CA ALA A 385 -19.30 -10.89 24.62
C ALA A 385 -20.51 -11.53 25.31
N GLY A 386 -20.32 -12.67 25.98
CA GLY A 386 -21.40 -13.34 26.69
C GLY A 386 -21.00 -14.62 27.41
N ALA A 387 -20.57 -14.45 28.66
CA ALA A 387 -20.72 -15.35 29.81
C ALA A 387 -20.05 -16.75 29.81
N ALA A 388 -19.17 -16.95 30.80
CA ALA A 388 -18.96 -18.26 31.43
C ALA A 388 -20.21 -18.63 32.27
N PRO A 389 -20.54 -19.93 32.44
CA PRO A 389 -19.98 -20.64 33.59
C PRO A 389 -19.67 -22.15 33.36
N ALA A 390 -19.13 -22.75 34.42
CA ALA A 390 -18.50 -24.05 34.55
C ALA A 390 -19.40 -25.31 34.38
N GLY A 391 -18.75 -26.45 34.08
CA GLY A 391 -18.99 -27.72 34.80
C GLY A 391 -19.60 -28.91 34.03
N ALA A 392 -18.73 -29.90 33.74
CA ALA A 392 -18.98 -31.36 33.58
C ALA A 392 -19.65 -31.89 32.30
N PRO A 393 -19.59 -33.23 32.02
CA PRO A 393 -18.43 -34.11 31.87
C PRO A 393 -18.38 -34.75 30.46
N GLN A 394 -17.20 -35.24 30.04
CA GLN A 394 -17.01 -35.90 28.74
C GLN A 394 -17.76 -37.26 28.63
N PRO A 395 -18.38 -37.58 27.49
CA PRO A 395 -18.90 -38.93 27.20
C PRO A 395 -17.79 -39.88 26.70
N PRO A 396 -18.00 -41.21 26.80
CA PRO A 396 -16.93 -42.20 26.68
C PRO A 396 -16.43 -42.38 25.24
N SER A 397 -15.13 -42.69 25.14
CA SER A 397 -14.46 -43.13 23.92
C SER A 397 -15.06 -44.43 23.37
N VAL A 398 -15.62 -44.37 22.17
CA VAL A 398 -16.03 -45.55 21.39
C VAL A 398 -14.78 -46.14 20.72
N PRO A 399 -14.57 -47.48 20.70
CA PRO A 399 -13.41 -48.08 20.07
C PRO A 399 -13.50 -47.93 18.54
N GLY A 400 -12.39 -47.52 17.92
CA GLY A 400 -12.28 -47.44 16.46
C GLY A 400 -12.40 -48.82 15.80
N PRO A 401 -12.95 -48.90 14.58
CA PRO A 401 -12.94 -50.14 13.82
C PRO A 401 -11.52 -50.48 13.36
N ALA A 402 -11.26 -51.78 13.32
CA ALA A 402 -9.98 -52.44 13.14
C ALA A 402 -9.24 -52.09 11.84
N ALA A 403 -7.90 -52.14 11.93
CA ALA A 403 -6.98 -52.04 10.81
C ALA A 403 -7.18 -53.17 9.78
N ALA A 404 -7.28 -52.79 8.50
CA ALA A 404 -7.13 -53.68 7.35
C ALA A 404 -5.67 -53.62 6.84
N PRO A 405 -5.15 -54.70 6.21
CA PRO A 405 -3.74 -54.79 5.83
C PRO A 405 -3.45 -53.98 4.55
N GLY A 406 -2.55 -53.01 4.65
CA GLY A 406 -2.05 -52.20 3.54
C GLY A 406 -1.69 -50.79 4.01
N GLY A 407 -0.43 -50.36 3.81
CA GLY A 407 0.01 -49.03 4.23
C GLY A 407 -0.67 -47.92 3.42
N VAL A 408 -0.55 -46.66 3.86
CA VAL A 408 -1.09 -45.50 3.13
C VAL A 408 -0.63 -45.51 1.66
N ALA A 409 0.64 -45.85 1.41
CA ALA A 409 1.18 -45.98 0.06
C ALA A 409 0.45 -47.02 -0.81
N ASP A 410 0.08 -48.18 -0.28
CA ASP A 410 -0.59 -49.24 -1.06
C ASP A 410 -2.00 -48.81 -1.49
N ARG A 411 -2.69 -48.08 -0.62
CA ARG A 411 -4.03 -47.56 -0.87
C ARG A 411 -4.03 -46.36 -1.82
N VAL A 412 -3.04 -45.47 -1.69
CA VAL A 412 -2.82 -44.39 -2.68
C VAL A 412 -2.49 -44.99 -4.05
N GLU A 413 -1.66 -46.03 -4.11
CA GLU A 413 -1.32 -46.71 -5.37
C GLU A 413 -2.56 -47.32 -6.03
N ALA A 414 -3.45 -47.96 -5.26
CA ALA A 414 -4.70 -48.50 -5.78
C ALA A 414 -5.63 -47.41 -6.35
N ALA A 415 -5.72 -46.25 -5.68
CA ALA A 415 -6.49 -45.11 -6.16
C ALA A 415 -5.92 -44.53 -7.47
N VAL A 416 -4.59 -44.42 -7.58
CA VAL A 416 -3.92 -43.97 -8.81
C VAL A 416 -4.15 -44.95 -9.97
N ARG A 417 -4.04 -46.27 -9.72
CA ARG A 417 -4.28 -47.30 -10.75
C ARG A 417 -5.74 -47.37 -11.21
N ARG A 418 -6.71 -46.92 -10.41
CA ARG A 418 -8.11 -46.77 -10.86
C ARG A 418 -8.25 -45.72 -11.97
N VAL A 419 -7.42 -44.69 -11.96
CA VAL A 419 -7.46 -43.60 -12.94
C VAL A 419 -6.56 -43.90 -14.14
N LEU A 420 -5.34 -44.38 -13.91
CA LEU A 420 -4.33 -44.60 -14.96
C LEU A 420 -4.36 -46.01 -15.58
N GLY A 421 -5.10 -46.93 -14.97
CA GLY A 421 -5.18 -48.33 -15.37
C GLY A 421 -4.26 -49.25 -14.57
N PRO A 422 -4.57 -50.57 -14.54
CA PRO A 422 -3.93 -51.53 -13.63
C PRO A 422 -2.45 -51.77 -13.92
N ALA A 423 -1.98 -51.50 -15.14
CA ALA A 423 -0.60 -51.71 -15.58
C ALA A 423 0.31 -50.48 -15.41
N ALA A 424 -0.20 -49.35 -14.89
CA ALA A 424 0.58 -48.11 -14.76
C ALA A 424 1.76 -48.27 -13.78
N ASP A 425 2.93 -47.69 -14.09
CA ASP A 425 4.03 -47.62 -13.13
C ASP A 425 3.87 -46.39 -12.24
N VAL A 426 3.51 -46.62 -10.97
CA VAL A 426 3.02 -45.60 -10.06
C VAL A 426 4.06 -45.20 -9.01
N ARG A 427 4.79 -46.13 -8.41
CA ARG A 427 5.63 -45.84 -7.23
C ARG A 427 6.82 -44.91 -7.51
N GLY A 428 7.36 -44.95 -8.73
CA GLY A 428 8.39 -44.00 -9.20
C GLY A 428 7.83 -42.82 -10.00
N GLY A 429 6.51 -42.80 -10.19
CA GLY A 429 5.80 -42.01 -11.20
C GLY A 429 5.32 -40.63 -10.76
N GLY A 430 4.69 -39.94 -11.69
CA GLY A 430 4.16 -38.60 -11.52
C GLY A 430 3.73 -37.95 -12.82
N VAL A 431 3.22 -36.72 -12.72
CA VAL A 431 2.75 -35.92 -13.85
C VAL A 431 3.88 -35.72 -14.86
N GLY A 432 3.67 -36.17 -16.10
CA GLY A 432 4.67 -36.13 -17.17
C GLY A 432 5.79 -37.18 -17.09
N LEU A 433 5.78 -38.04 -16.07
CA LEU A 433 6.74 -39.15 -15.90
C LEU A 433 6.08 -40.51 -16.19
N THR A 434 4.82 -40.68 -15.79
CA THR A 434 4.05 -41.90 -16.07
C THR A 434 3.15 -41.67 -17.28
N PRO A 435 3.16 -42.56 -18.30
CA PRO A 435 2.25 -42.45 -19.43
C PRO A 435 0.78 -42.35 -18.99
N GLY A 436 0.06 -41.34 -19.47
CA GLY A 436 -1.33 -41.06 -19.10
C GLY A 436 -1.52 -40.25 -17.81
N TRP A 437 -0.45 -39.97 -17.06
CA TRP A 437 -0.49 -39.09 -15.90
C TRP A 437 -0.23 -37.64 -16.33
N ASP A 438 -1.27 -36.96 -16.82
CA ASP A 438 -1.25 -35.54 -17.19
C ASP A 438 -1.97 -34.65 -16.16
N SER A 439 -2.08 -33.34 -16.43
CA SER A 439 -2.69 -32.39 -15.51
C SER A 439 -4.19 -32.63 -15.28
N LEU A 440 -4.90 -33.25 -16.24
CA LEU A 440 -6.31 -33.61 -16.09
C LEU A 440 -6.46 -34.89 -15.27
N ALA A 441 -5.64 -35.91 -15.57
CA ALA A 441 -5.57 -37.15 -14.81
C ALA A 441 -5.15 -36.90 -13.35
N GLN A 442 -4.29 -35.90 -13.09
CA GLN A 442 -3.91 -35.50 -11.74
C GLN A 442 -5.09 -35.05 -10.89
N LEU A 443 -6.04 -34.29 -11.46
CA LEU A 443 -7.25 -33.87 -10.75
C LEU A 443 -8.13 -35.09 -10.41
N GLN A 444 -8.25 -36.02 -11.36
CA GLN A 444 -9.02 -37.25 -11.16
C GLN A 444 -8.38 -38.18 -10.10
N ILE A 445 -7.06 -38.28 -10.09
CA ILE A 445 -6.28 -39.04 -9.09
C ILE A 445 -6.50 -38.44 -7.69
N VAL A 446 -6.47 -37.12 -7.57
CA VAL A 446 -6.69 -36.47 -6.28
C VAL A 446 -8.11 -36.72 -5.77
N LEU A 447 -9.12 -36.61 -6.62
CA LEU A 447 -10.50 -36.96 -6.24
C LEU A 447 -10.63 -38.43 -5.81
N ALA A 448 -9.97 -39.35 -6.53
CA ALA A 448 -9.98 -40.78 -6.17
C ALA A 448 -9.28 -41.06 -4.83
N VAL A 449 -8.26 -40.28 -4.48
CA VAL A 449 -7.54 -40.34 -3.19
C VAL A 449 -8.36 -39.70 -2.07
N GLU A 450 -9.00 -38.57 -2.31
CA GLU A 450 -9.93 -37.94 -1.36
C GLU A 450 -11.08 -38.90 -0.99
N GLU A 451 -11.64 -39.58 -2.00
CA GLU A 451 -12.68 -40.59 -1.81
C GLU A 451 -12.17 -41.80 -1.02
N GLU A 452 -10.98 -42.32 -1.35
CA GLU A 452 -10.38 -43.48 -0.69
C GLU A 452 -10.08 -43.22 0.80
N PHE A 453 -9.63 -42.02 1.15
CA PHE A 453 -9.19 -41.68 2.51
C PHE A 453 -10.21 -40.84 3.30
N GLY A 454 -11.29 -40.39 2.67
CA GLY A 454 -12.30 -39.54 3.32
C GLY A 454 -11.77 -38.16 3.73
N VAL A 455 -10.74 -37.67 3.06
CA VAL A 455 -10.08 -36.38 3.34
C VAL A 455 -10.31 -35.39 2.20
N ARG A 456 -10.20 -34.09 2.47
CA ARG A 456 -10.08 -33.07 1.41
C ARG A 456 -8.66 -32.55 1.32
N LEU A 457 -8.08 -32.60 0.13
CA LEU A 457 -6.78 -32.06 -0.20
C LEU A 457 -6.95 -30.64 -0.77
N PRO A 458 -6.33 -29.60 -0.17
CA PRO A 458 -6.49 -28.23 -0.64
C PRO A 458 -5.90 -28.03 -2.04
N ALA A 459 -6.43 -27.07 -2.79
CA ALA A 459 -5.97 -26.80 -4.16
C ALA A 459 -4.46 -26.49 -4.27
N ALA A 460 -3.84 -25.94 -3.22
CA ALA A 460 -2.40 -25.72 -3.13
C ALA A 460 -1.57 -27.03 -3.09
N SER A 461 -2.16 -28.13 -2.64
CA SER A 461 -1.54 -29.47 -2.69
C SER A 461 -1.59 -30.06 -4.09
N LEU A 462 -2.49 -29.61 -4.98
CA LEU A 462 -2.59 -30.06 -6.38
C LEU A 462 -1.40 -29.59 -7.24
N THR A 463 -0.91 -28.38 -6.95
CA THR A 463 0.25 -27.78 -7.64
C THR A 463 1.58 -28.36 -7.17
N GLY A 464 1.62 -28.98 -5.98
CA GLY A 464 2.83 -29.55 -5.38
C GLY A 464 2.92 -31.08 -5.39
N ALA A 465 1.82 -31.81 -5.53
CA ALA A 465 1.76 -33.27 -5.49
C ALA A 465 1.86 -33.93 -6.88
N GLY A 466 2.79 -33.43 -7.71
CA GLY A 466 3.02 -33.98 -9.05
C GLY A 466 3.67 -35.36 -9.04
N ARG A 467 4.08 -35.88 -7.88
CA ARG A 467 4.69 -37.21 -7.72
C ARG A 467 3.95 -38.07 -6.70
N PHE A 468 4.00 -39.38 -6.89
CA PHE A 468 3.37 -40.37 -6.02
C PHE A 468 3.80 -40.26 -4.55
N ASP A 469 5.09 -40.06 -4.27
CA ASP A 469 5.62 -39.95 -2.90
C ASP A 469 5.14 -38.68 -2.17
N GLN A 470 4.91 -37.59 -2.91
CA GLN A 470 4.36 -36.35 -2.37
C GLN A 470 2.87 -36.51 -2.02
N LEU A 471 2.14 -37.24 -2.86
CA LEU A 471 0.74 -37.58 -2.63
C LEU A 471 0.58 -38.43 -1.35
N CYS A 472 1.41 -39.47 -1.18
CA CYS A 472 1.44 -40.29 0.04
C CYS A 472 1.72 -39.46 1.29
N ARG A 473 2.75 -38.61 1.28
CA ARG A 473 3.09 -37.73 2.42
C ARG A 473 1.97 -36.77 2.78
N THR A 474 1.28 -36.22 1.78
CA THR A 474 0.16 -35.29 2.00
C THR A 474 -1.02 -36.01 2.66
N VAL A 475 -1.32 -37.24 2.22
CA VAL A 475 -2.37 -38.08 2.81
C VAL A 475 -2.00 -38.50 4.24
N GLU A 476 -0.76 -38.90 4.50
CA GLU A 476 -0.28 -39.27 5.84
C GLU A 476 -0.40 -38.12 6.84
N GLN A 477 -0.01 -36.91 6.43
CA GLN A 477 -0.13 -35.70 7.28
C GLN A 477 -1.58 -35.35 7.59
N ARG A 478 -2.51 -35.64 6.68
CA ARG A 478 -3.94 -35.32 6.82
C ARG A 478 -4.74 -36.40 7.52
N ALA A 479 -4.35 -37.66 7.38
CA ALA A 479 -4.96 -38.76 8.12
C ALA A 479 -4.55 -38.76 9.61
N ALA A 480 -3.47 -38.04 9.97
CA ALA A 480 -2.98 -37.88 11.34
C ALA A 480 -3.53 -36.62 12.07
N ALA A 481 -4.21 -35.72 11.35
CA ALA A 481 -4.80 -34.47 11.85
C ALA A 481 -6.32 -34.59 11.92
#